data_AF-A0A1B0FG37-F1
#
_entry.id   AF-A0A1B0FG37-F1
#
_cell.length_a   1.000
_cell.length_b   1.000
_cell.length_c   1.000
_cell.angle_alpha   90.00
_cell.angle_beta   90.00
_cell.angle_gamma   90.00
#
_symmetry.space_group_name_H-M   'P 1'
#
loop_
_entity.id
_entity.type
_entity.pdbx_description
1 polymer ?
#
loop_
_entity_poly.entity_id
_entity_poly.type
_entity_poly.pdbx_seq_one_letter_code
_entity_poly.pdbx_strand_id
1 'polypeptide(L)'
;MKEPPKTSLTINTTCSGIGGIAPNTTERQNSLEDINLDQFLKTSNYEDTVKQLDIYYGIVKRQLLRHQSPITGLFPVMSTDQEVGSVRDSVYCAAAVWSLYQAYRRIDDDRGKSYELGQSTVKCMRGILQCWIKQACRVELFKQRQCNQHALHSKFHLHTGEEIYSDDFYNHLQIDVVSLYIIFLVQMITSGLQIIYTQDEVAFIQNLVYYVERAYRTPDFGMWERGSKYNNGTPEIHASSIGWFN
;
A
#
# COMPACT_ATOMS: atom_id res chain seq x y z
N MET A 1 -34.97 -18.99 -63.91
CA MET A 1 -36.37 -19.31 -63.54
C MET A 1 -36.66 -18.58 -62.23
N LYS A 2 -37.30 -17.41 -62.32
CA LYS A 2 -38.69 -17.13 -61.92
C LYS A 2 -38.85 -16.83 -60.41
N GLU A 3 -38.97 -15.55 -60.07
CA GLU A 3 -39.89 -15.02 -59.04
C GLU A 3 -41.35 -15.46 -59.35
N PRO A 4 -42.36 -15.42 -58.43
CA PRO A 4 -42.59 -14.33 -57.45
C PRO A 4 -43.27 -14.76 -56.11
N PRO A 5 -43.66 -13.81 -55.23
CA PRO A 5 -44.32 -14.06 -53.95
C PRO A 5 -45.85 -14.21 -54.10
N LYS A 6 -46.51 -14.74 -53.06
CA LYS A 6 -47.97 -14.70 -52.94
C LYS A 6 -48.38 -14.10 -51.59
N THR A 7 -49.05 -12.96 -51.71
CA THR A 7 -49.83 -12.28 -50.70
C THR A 7 -51.17 -12.99 -50.47
N SER A 8 -51.78 -12.73 -49.31
CA SER A 8 -53.22 -12.74 -49.02
C SER A 8 -53.85 -14.06 -48.55
N LEU A 9 -54.24 -14.16 -47.27
CA LEU A 9 -55.62 -13.89 -46.80
C LEU A 9 -55.84 -14.36 -45.35
N THR A 10 -56.58 -13.51 -44.65
CA THR A 10 -57.11 -13.59 -43.29
C THR A 10 -58.07 -14.77 -43.09
N ILE A 11 -57.99 -15.47 -41.94
CA ILE A 11 -59.15 -16.11 -41.30
C ILE A 11 -59.04 -15.92 -39.79
N ASN A 12 -59.98 -15.15 -39.24
CA ASN A 12 -60.28 -15.10 -37.81
C ASN A 12 -60.95 -16.41 -37.39
N THR A 13 -60.38 -17.10 -36.40
CA THR A 13 -61.14 -18.07 -35.59
C THR A 13 -60.98 -17.70 -34.13
N THR A 14 -62.11 -17.31 -33.55
CA THR A 14 -62.36 -17.11 -32.14
C THR A 14 -62.16 -18.42 -31.36
N CYS A 15 -61.32 -18.42 -30.34
CA CYS A 15 -61.44 -19.31 -29.19
C CYS A 15 -61.17 -18.51 -27.91
N SER A 16 -62.25 -18.17 -27.24
CA SER A 16 -62.32 -17.76 -25.85
C SER A 16 -61.78 -18.86 -24.92
N GLY A 17 -60.83 -18.53 -24.05
CA GLY A 17 -60.28 -19.49 -23.08
C GLY A 17 -59.30 -18.89 -22.07
N ILE A 18 -59.86 -18.29 -21.01
CA ILE A 18 -59.37 -18.31 -19.61
C ILE A 18 -58.11 -17.48 -19.29
N GLY A 19 -58.27 -16.61 -18.29
CA GLY A 19 -57.34 -15.55 -17.92
C GLY A 19 -55.98 -16.03 -17.40
N GLY A 20 -54.95 -15.30 -17.85
CA GLY A 20 -53.64 -15.24 -17.22
C GLY A 20 -53.32 -13.77 -16.97
N ILE A 21 -53.20 -13.41 -15.70
CA ILE A 21 -52.86 -12.06 -15.23
C ILE A 21 -51.46 -11.71 -15.73
N ALA A 22 -51.34 -10.63 -16.51
CA ALA A 22 -50.06 -10.07 -16.91
C ALA A 22 -49.31 -9.56 -15.66
N PRO A 23 -48.00 -9.84 -15.49
CA PRO A 23 -47.20 -9.03 -14.61
C PRO A 23 -46.97 -7.69 -15.32
N ASN A 24 -47.69 -6.66 -14.90
CA ASN A 24 -47.26 -5.28 -15.15
C ASN A 24 -45.88 -5.12 -14.53
N THR A 25 -44.83 -5.29 -15.33
CA THR A 25 -43.51 -4.78 -15.00
C THR A 25 -43.59 -3.29 -15.29
N THR A 26 -44.17 -2.55 -14.34
CA THR A 26 -44.05 -1.10 -14.32
C THR A 26 -42.58 -0.81 -14.05
N GLU A 27 -41.78 -0.65 -15.10
CA GLU A 27 -40.51 0.05 -14.99
C GLU A 27 -40.85 1.41 -14.38
N ARG A 28 -40.56 1.56 -13.10
CA ARG A 28 -40.77 2.80 -12.36
C ARG A 28 -39.82 3.82 -12.98
N GLN A 29 -40.32 4.60 -13.93
CA GLN A 29 -39.61 5.77 -14.42
C GLN A 29 -39.42 6.68 -13.21
N ASN A 30 -38.18 6.77 -12.72
CA ASN A 30 -37.84 7.68 -11.63
C ASN A 30 -38.30 9.09 -12.04
N SER A 31 -39.07 9.75 -11.17
CA SER A 31 -39.54 11.10 -11.47
C SER A 31 -38.34 12.04 -11.56
N LEU A 32 -38.47 13.14 -12.31
CA LEU A 32 -37.42 14.17 -12.38
C LEU A 32 -37.06 14.71 -10.99
N GLU A 33 -38.01 14.70 -10.05
CA GLU A 33 -37.79 15.09 -8.65
C GLU A 33 -36.96 14.05 -7.89
N ASP A 34 -37.21 12.75 -8.09
CA ASP A 34 -36.41 11.68 -7.50
C ASP A 34 -34.97 11.70 -8.03
N ILE A 35 -34.79 11.97 -9.33
CA ILE A 35 -33.46 12.10 -9.96
C ILE A 35 -32.71 13.31 -9.41
N ASN A 36 -33.39 14.45 -9.23
CA ASN A 36 -32.79 15.66 -8.64
C ASN A 36 -32.46 15.46 -7.16
N LEU A 37 -33.30 14.76 -6.39
CA LEU A 37 -33.05 14.44 -4.99
C LEU A 37 -31.85 13.48 -4.85
N ASP A 38 -31.77 12.45 -5.67
CA ASP A 38 -30.62 11.54 -5.72
C ASP A 38 -29.33 12.28 -6.10
N GLN A 39 -29.41 13.20 -7.04
CA GLN A 39 -28.27 14.02 -7.46
C GLN A 39 -27.84 15.00 -6.36
N PHE A 40 -28.79 15.62 -5.67
CA PHE A 40 -28.53 16.49 -4.52
C PHE A 40 -27.91 15.72 -3.36
N LEU A 41 -28.44 14.54 -3.01
CA LEU A 41 -27.90 13.68 -1.97
C LEU A 41 -26.49 13.18 -2.32
N LYS A 42 -26.23 12.80 -3.57
CA LYS A 42 -24.88 12.46 -4.05
C LYS A 42 -23.92 13.64 -3.93
N THR A 43 -24.37 14.85 -4.26
CA THR A 43 -23.56 16.08 -4.16
C THR A 43 -23.27 16.46 -2.70
N SER A 44 -24.28 16.41 -1.83
CA SER A 44 -24.10 16.65 -0.38
C SER A 44 -23.15 15.63 0.26
N ASN A 45 -23.32 14.35 -0.07
CA ASN A 45 -22.48 13.27 0.45
C ASN A 45 -21.04 13.38 -0.08
N TYR A 46 -20.87 13.87 -1.32
CA TYR A 46 -19.58 14.19 -1.90
C TYR A 46 -18.90 15.34 -1.14
N GLU A 47 -19.59 16.46 -0.91
CA GLU A 47 -19.03 17.59 -0.15
C GLU A 47 -18.62 17.19 1.28
N ASP A 48 -19.43 16.38 1.95
CA ASP A 48 -19.11 15.91 3.30
C ASP A 48 -17.91 14.94 3.31
N THR A 49 -17.80 14.10 2.28
CA THR A 49 -16.61 13.25 2.08
C THR A 49 -15.36 14.09 1.89
N VAL A 50 -15.41 15.14 1.05
CA VAL A 50 -14.28 16.05 0.82
C VAL A 50 -13.88 16.76 2.11
N LYS A 51 -14.84 17.26 2.90
CA LYS A 51 -14.57 17.88 4.21
C LYS A 51 -13.87 16.91 5.17
N GLN A 52 -14.31 15.65 5.23
CA GLN A 52 -13.66 14.64 6.06
C GLN A 52 -12.23 14.34 5.61
N LEU A 53 -12.01 14.20 4.30
CA LEU A 53 -10.66 14.00 3.76
C LEU A 53 -9.73 15.16 4.08
N ASP A 54 -10.23 16.40 4.04
CA ASP A 54 -9.46 17.59 4.38
C ASP A 54 -9.04 17.64 5.86
N ILE A 55 -9.88 17.13 6.76
CA ILE A 55 -9.52 16.94 8.17
C ILE A 55 -8.36 15.94 8.28
N TYR A 56 -8.46 14.78 7.61
CA TYR A 56 -7.40 13.78 7.61
C TYR A 56 -6.10 14.29 6.99
N TYR A 57 -6.19 15.05 5.90
CA TYR A 57 -5.04 15.72 5.29
C TYR A 57 -4.36 16.68 6.26
N GLY A 58 -5.13 17.49 6.99
CA GLY A 58 -4.58 18.37 8.02
C GLY A 58 -3.90 17.60 9.17
N ILE A 59 -4.38 16.39 9.51
CA ILE A 59 -3.75 15.52 10.51
C ILE A 59 -2.44 14.94 9.96
N VAL A 60 -2.47 14.32 8.78
CA VAL A 60 -1.29 13.70 8.14
C VAL A 60 -0.18 14.73 7.94
N LYS A 61 -0.51 15.93 7.48
CA LYS A 61 0.47 17.00 7.26
C LYS A 61 1.15 17.45 8.57
N ARG A 62 0.35 17.60 9.63
CA ARG A 62 0.84 18.08 10.94
C ARG A 62 1.51 17.00 11.79
N GLN A 63 1.19 15.73 11.61
CA GLN A 63 1.73 14.67 12.46
C GLN A 63 2.81 13.85 11.78
N LEU A 64 2.69 13.64 10.46
CA LEU A 64 3.62 12.82 9.69
C LEU A 64 4.52 13.69 8.83
N LEU A 65 3.96 14.36 7.82
CA LEU A 65 4.76 15.00 6.76
C LEU A 65 5.73 16.07 7.26
N ARG A 66 5.38 16.78 8.34
CA ARG A 66 6.29 17.76 8.97
C ARG A 66 7.62 17.18 9.45
N HIS A 67 7.64 15.87 9.74
CA HIS A 67 8.80 15.15 10.29
C HIS A 67 9.51 14.30 9.24
N GLN A 68 9.01 14.29 8.00
CA GLN A 68 9.64 13.55 6.92
C GLN A 68 10.98 14.20 6.55
N SER A 69 12.05 13.40 6.49
CA SER A 69 13.35 13.90 6.06
C SER A 69 13.31 14.44 4.64
N PRO A 70 13.76 15.68 4.39
CA PRO A 70 13.79 16.25 3.06
C PRO A 70 14.88 15.63 2.17
N ILE A 71 15.86 14.92 2.75
CA ILE A 71 16.96 14.32 2.00
C ILE A 71 16.62 12.86 1.71
N THR A 72 16.43 12.05 2.75
CA THR A 72 16.23 10.61 2.61
C THR A 72 14.76 10.23 2.43
N GLY A 73 13.80 11.06 2.88
CA GLY A 73 12.39 10.68 2.89
C GLY A 73 11.96 9.80 4.06
N LEU A 74 12.91 9.40 4.93
CA LEU A 74 12.63 8.59 6.13
C LEU A 74 11.88 9.39 7.20
N PHE A 75 11.23 8.67 8.10
CA PHE A 75 10.57 9.22 9.28
C PHE A 75 11.33 8.85 10.56
N PRO A 76 11.40 9.76 11.54
CA PRO A 76 11.98 9.46 12.83
C PRO A 76 11.07 8.52 13.64
N VAL A 77 11.66 7.76 14.55
CA VAL A 77 10.92 6.86 15.45
C VAL A 77 9.96 7.66 16.34
N MET A 78 10.45 8.78 16.88
CA MET A 78 9.69 9.69 17.73
C MET A 78 9.73 11.11 17.18
N SER A 79 8.70 11.92 17.44
CA SER A 79 8.67 13.33 16.99
C SER A 79 9.82 14.19 17.52
N THR A 80 10.46 13.77 18.61
CA THR A 80 11.63 14.43 19.21
C THR A 80 12.95 13.92 18.66
N ASP A 81 12.94 12.77 17.98
CA ASP A 81 14.14 12.19 17.38
C ASP A 81 14.44 12.90 16.06
N GLN A 82 15.67 13.34 15.90
CA GLN A 82 16.15 14.06 14.72
C GLN A 82 17.31 13.31 14.04
N GLU A 83 17.80 12.24 14.66
CA GLU A 83 19.00 11.55 14.21
C GLU A 83 18.68 10.18 13.63
N VAL A 84 17.74 9.44 14.24
CA VAL A 84 17.46 8.05 13.89
C VAL A 84 16.16 7.93 13.10
N GLY A 85 16.26 7.40 11.89
CA GLY A 85 15.15 6.92 11.09
C GLY A 85 15.00 5.40 11.20
N SER A 86 13.77 4.92 11.35
CA SER A 86 13.44 3.50 11.36
C SER A 86 12.68 3.14 10.09
N VAL A 87 13.10 2.06 9.42
CA VAL A 87 12.43 1.59 8.21
C VAL A 87 11.00 1.20 8.51
N ARG A 88 10.74 0.48 9.61
CA ARG A 88 9.38 0.03 9.95
C ARG A 88 8.43 1.21 10.14
N ASP A 89 8.85 2.19 10.94
CA ASP A 89 8.03 3.37 11.22
C ASP A 89 7.83 4.20 9.96
N SER A 90 8.86 4.30 9.12
CA SER A 90 8.79 4.97 7.82
C SER A 90 7.80 4.30 6.87
N VAL A 91 7.76 2.96 6.82
CA VAL A 91 6.79 2.21 6.01
C VAL A 91 5.37 2.43 6.53
N TYR A 92 5.14 2.42 7.84
CA TYR A 92 3.81 2.70 8.39
C TYR A 92 3.35 4.13 8.13
N CYS A 93 4.25 5.11 8.27
CA CYS A 93 3.95 6.50 7.91
C CYS A 93 3.62 6.62 6.42
N ALA A 94 4.40 5.98 5.55
CA ALA A 94 4.13 5.95 4.11
C ALA A 94 2.80 5.27 3.79
N ALA A 95 2.45 4.18 4.46
CA ALA A 95 1.17 3.49 4.28
C ALA A 95 -0.02 4.38 4.68
N ALA A 96 0.09 5.14 5.78
CA ALA A 96 -0.93 6.08 6.20
C ALA A 96 -1.12 7.23 5.18
N VAL A 97 -0.02 7.82 4.71
CA VAL A 97 -0.03 8.88 3.67
C VAL A 97 -0.62 8.34 2.36
N TRP A 98 -0.21 7.13 1.96
CA TRP A 98 -0.71 6.45 0.77
C TRP A 98 -2.21 6.13 0.85
N SER A 99 -2.73 5.76 2.03
CA SER A 99 -4.16 5.50 2.21
C SER A 99 -5.01 6.73 1.89
N LEU A 100 -4.54 7.92 2.30
CA LEU A 100 -5.20 9.18 2.04
C LEU A 100 -5.06 9.59 0.56
N TYR A 101 -3.88 9.35 -0.04
CA TYR A 101 -3.68 9.49 -1.47
C TYR A 101 -4.70 8.68 -2.29
N GLN A 102 -4.92 7.42 -1.92
CA GLN A 102 -5.89 6.55 -2.58
C GLN A 102 -7.33 7.08 -2.44
N ALA A 103 -7.67 7.64 -1.28
CA ALA A 103 -8.97 8.24 -1.04
C ALA A 103 -9.17 9.49 -1.91
N TYR A 104 -8.20 10.40 -1.97
CA TYR A 104 -8.25 11.58 -2.85
C TYR A 104 -8.30 11.20 -4.33
N ARG A 105 -7.59 10.15 -4.76
CA ARG A 105 -7.66 9.66 -6.14
C ARG A 105 -9.01 9.13 -6.56
N ARG A 106 -9.84 8.65 -5.62
CA ARG A 106 -11.18 8.13 -5.94
C ARG A 106 -12.20 9.22 -6.18
N ILE A 107 -12.00 10.41 -5.61
CA ILE A 107 -12.95 11.52 -5.70
C ILE A 107 -12.64 12.51 -6.83
N ASP A 108 -11.45 12.42 -7.44
CA ASP A 108 -11.02 13.23 -8.61
C ASP A 108 -11.03 14.77 -8.40
N ASP A 109 -11.07 15.22 -7.14
CA ASP A 109 -10.93 16.63 -6.74
C ASP A 109 -9.96 16.72 -5.57
N ASP A 110 -8.68 16.88 -5.90
CA ASP A 110 -7.62 16.86 -4.91
C ASP A 110 -6.88 18.21 -4.81
N ARG A 111 -7.13 19.17 -5.71
CA ARG A 111 -6.36 20.43 -5.82
C ARG A 111 -4.83 20.22 -5.74
N GLY A 112 -4.32 19.09 -6.24
CA GLY A 112 -2.91 18.69 -6.16
C GLY A 112 -2.47 18.03 -4.84
N LYS A 113 -3.36 17.84 -3.86
CA LYS A 113 -3.09 17.14 -2.59
C LYS A 113 -2.73 15.68 -2.82
N SER A 114 -3.39 14.98 -3.74
CA SER A 114 -3.03 13.58 -4.03
C SER A 114 -1.62 13.51 -4.61
N TYR A 115 -1.24 14.45 -5.48
CA TYR A 115 0.12 14.50 -6.01
C TYR A 115 1.16 14.71 -4.89
N GLU A 116 0.94 15.65 -3.96
CA GLU A 116 1.83 15.85 -2.81
C GLU A 116 1.97 14.58 -1.95
N LEU A 117 0.85 13.96 -1.58
CA LEU A 117 0.83 12.74 -0.76
C LEU A 117 1.51 11.57 -1.49
N GLY A 118 1.26 11.42 -2.78
CA GLY A 118 1.89 10.40 -3.62
C GLY A 118 3.40 10.58 -3.71
N GLN A 119 3.88 11.81 -3.96
CA GLN A 119 5.31 12.10 -4.02
C GLN A 119 6.00 11.93 -2.67
N SER A 120 5.36 12.32 -1.57
CA SER A 120 5.88 12.05 -0.22
C SER A 120 6.03 10.55 0.05
N THR A 121 5.04 9.75 -0.34
CA THR A 121 5.06 8.29 -0.21
C THR A 121 6.20 7.69 -1.05
N VAL A 122 6.30 8.08 -2.33
CA VAL A 122 7.36 7.64 -3.24
C VAL A 122 8.74 7.98 -2.66
N LYS A 123 8.90 9.21 -2.16
CA LYS A 123 10.16 9.65 -1.54
C LYS A 123 10.56 8.78 -0.35
N CYS A 124 9.61 8.45 0.54
CA CYS A 124 9.88 7.58 1.68
C CYS A 124 10.32 6.17 1.24
N MET A 125 9.53 5.54 0.36
CA MET A 125 9.80 4.16 -0.09
C MET A 125 11.10 4.04 -0.90
N ARG A 126 11.42 5.06 -1.69
CA ARG A 126 12.71 5.17 -2.40
C ARG A 126 13.87 5.44 -1.45
N GLY A 127 13.65 6.26 -0.42
CA GLY A 127 14.60 6.49 0.65
C GLY A 127 15.09 5.22 1.31
N ILE A 128 14.13 4.40 1.72
CA ILE A 128 14.38 3.07 2.30
C ILE A 128 15.17 2.20 1.32
N LEU A 129 14.76 2.15 0.05
CA LEU A 129 15.43 1.37 -0.98
C LEU A 129 16.90 1.79 -1.14
N GLN A 130 17.16 3.10 -1.19
CA GLN A 130 18.53 3.63 -1.30
C GLN A 130 19.38 3.27 -0.08
N CYS A 131 18.81 3.36 1.13
CA CYS A 131 19.51 2.97 2.35
C CYS A 131 19.89 1.47 2.34
N TRP A 132 19.02 0.61 1.81
CA TRP A 132 19.31 -0.83 1.69
C TRP A 132 20.23 -1.19 0.52
N ILE A 133 20.16 -0.47 -0.61
CA ILE A 133 21.09 -0.68 -1.73
C ILE A 133 22.53 -0.38 -1.30
N LYS A 134 22.76 0.62 -0.44
CA LYS A 134 24.09 0.86 0.16
C LYS A 134 24.61 -0.34 0.95
N GLN A 135 23.71 -1.15 1.50
CA GLN A 135 24.00 -2.40 2.21
C GLN A 135 23.96 -3.66 1.34
N ALA A 136 23.91 -3.54 0.01
CA ALA A 136 23.76 -4.70 -0.87
C ALA A 136 24.84 -5.77 -0.69
N CYS A 137 26.06 -5.38 -0.33
CA CYS A 137 27.14 -6.32 -0.02
C CYS A 137 26.76 -7.30 1.11
N ARG A 138 26.02 -6.85 2.12
CA ARG A 138 25.54 -7.67 3.25
C ARG A 138 24.53 -8.70 2.80
N VAL A 139 23.58 -8.28 1.94
CA VAL A 139 22.56 -9.17 1.36
C VAL A 139 23.23 -10.31 0.59
N GLU A 140 24.23 -10.00 -0.23
CA GLU A 140 24.99 -11.02 -0.98
C GLU A 140 25.75 -11.98 -0.06
N LEU A 141 26.37 -11.48 1.01
CA LEU A 141 27.03 -12.33 2.01
C LEU A 141 26.02 -13.22 2.76
N PHE A 142 24.83 -12.70 3.07
CA PHE A 142 23.76 -13.45 3.71
C PHE A 142 23.25 -14.62 2.85
N LYS A 143 23.28 -14.49 1.51
CA LYS A 143 22.96 -15.60 0.60
C LYS A 143 23.91 -16.79 0.75
N GLN A 144 25.18 -16.52 1.07
CA GLN A 144 26.19 -17.54 1.27
C GLN A 144 26.17 -18.10 2.70
N ARG A 145 26.00 -17.21 3.68
CA ARG A 145 26.01 -17.55 5.12
C ARG A 145 24.85 -16.84 5.82
N GLN A 146 23.84 -17.60 6.20
CA GLN A 146 22.64 -17.10 6.88
C GLN A 146 22.91 -16.79 8.36
N CYS A 147 23.77 -15.80 8.63
CA CYS A 147 24.11 -15.38 9.99
C CYS A 147 23.63 -13.96 10.28
N ASN A 148 23.33 -13.71 11.55
CA ASN A 148 22.83 -12.42 12.03
C ASN A 148 23.83 -11.26 11.82
N GLN A 149 25.12 -11.56 11.73
CA GLN A 149 26.18 -10.59 11.44
C GLN A 149 26.10 -9.99 10.03
N HIS A 150 25.42 -10.68 9.10
CA HIS A 150 25.21 -10.20 7.74
C HIS A 150 23.75 -9.79 7.50
N ALA A 151 22.97 -9.60 8.57
CA ALA A 151 21.62 -9.12 8.50
C ALA A 151 21.57 -7.68 7.95
N LEU A 152 20.49 -7.36 7.23
CA LEU A 152 20.16 -5.99 6.85
C LEU A 152 19.79 -5.16 8.09
N HIS A 153 20.39 -3.98 8.20
CA HIS A 153 19.98 -3.00 9.20
C HIS A 153 18.64 -2.35 8.81
N SER A 154 17.83 -2.05 9.81
CA SER A 154 16.51 -1.40 9.69
C SER A 154 16.47 -0.01 10.31
N LYS A 155 17.59 0.47 10.87
CA LYS A 155 17.75 1.81 11.42
C LYS A 155 18.90 2.55 10.74
N PHE A 156 18.67 3.82 10.46
CA PHE A 156 19.56 4.64 9.65
C PHE A 156 19.64 6.05 10.21
N HIS A 157 20.70 6.77 9.85
CA HIS A 157 20.72 8.21 10.04
C HIS A 157 19.67 8.90 9.17
N LEU A 158 18.81 9.71 9.80
CA LEU A 158 17.67 10.37 9.16
C LEU A 158 18.08 11.29 8.01
N HIS A 159 19.24 11.93 8.11
CA HIS A 159 19.73 12.93 7.15
C HIS A 159 20.64 12.35 6.07
N THR A 160 21.49 11.38 6.41
CA THR A 160 22.50 10.83 5.49
C THR A 160 22.08 9.50 4.86
N GLY A 161 21.19 8.75 5.53
CA GLY A 161 20.82 7.39 5.14
C GLY A 161 21.99 6.43 5.23
N GLU A 162 22.96 6.71 6.11
CA GLU A 162 24.07 5.82 6.44
C GLU A 162 23.72 4.93 7.65
N GLU A 163 24.49 3.86 7.83
CA GLU A 163 24.40 3.01 9.01
C GLU A 163 24.71 3.84 10.27
N ILE A 164 23.85 3.73 11.29
CA ILE A 164 23.97 4.49 12.54
C ILE A 164 24.62 3.67 13.67
N TYR A 165 24.37 2.36 13.69
CA TYR A 165 24.93 1.44 14.67
C TYR A 165 25.95 0.53 13.99
N SER A 166 27.06 0.24 14.67
CA SER A 166 27.98 -0.79 14.21
C SER A 166 27.40 -2.18 14.43
N ASP A 167 27.90 -3.16 13.68
CA ASP A 167 27.42 -4.54 13.69
C ASP A 167 27.45 -5.20 15.08
N ASP A 168 28.37 -4.77 15.95
CA ASP A 168 28.48 -5.27 17.33
C ASP A 168 27.31 -4.83 18.22
N PHE A 169 26.72 -3.66 17.94
CA PHE A 169 25.62 -3.09 18.72
C PHE A 169 24.24 -3.33 18.11
N TYR A 170 24.17 -3.69 16.82
CA TYR A 170 22.90 -3.88 16.11
C TYR A 170 22.94 -5.03 15.10
N ASN A 171 23.17 -6.24 15.59
CA ASN A 171 23.10 -7.49 14.82
C ASN A 171 21.67 -8.06 14.69
N HIS A 172 20.66 -7.19 14.74
CA HIS A 172 19.27 -7.61 14.74
C HIS A 172 18.83 -7.97 13.32
N LEU A 173 18.74 -9.27 13.04
CA LEU A 173 17.97 -9.77 11.92
C LEU A 173 16.51 -9.35 12.13
N GLN A 174 15.92 -8.63 11.17
CA GLN A 174 14.50 -8.20 11.17
C GLN A 174 13.88 -8.47 9.80
N ILE A 175 13.53 -9.73 9.56
CA ILE A 175 12.92 -10.22 8.32
C ILE A 175 11.49 -9.68 8.14
N ASP A 176 10.80 -9.43 9.23
CA ASP A 176 9.45 -8.87 9.23
C ASP A 176 9.42 -7.48 8.57
N VAL A 177 10.42 -6.64 8.82
CA VAL A 177 10.51 -5.29 8.23
C VAL A 177 10.72 -5.34 6.72
N VAL A 178 11.57 -6.25 6.24
CA VAL A 178 11.80 -6.45 4.80
C VAL A 178 10.53 -6.94 4.12
N SER A 179 9.81 -7.87 4.76
CA SER A 179 8.55 -8.41 4.25
C SER A 179 7.45 -7.36 4.19
N LEU A 180 7.31 -6.56 5.25
CA LEU A 180 6.39 -5.44 5.34
C LEU A 180 6.64 -4.43 4.22
N TYR A 181 7.92 -4.08 3.98
CA TYR A 181 8.30 -3.18 2.91
C TYR A 181 7.89 -3.73 1.53
N ILE A 182 8.18 -5.00 1.24
CA ILE A 182 7.85 -5.62 -0.06
C ILE A 182 6.34 -5.61 -0.30
N ILE A 183 5.53 -5.95 0.71
CA ILE A 183 4.07 -5.98 0.60
C ILE A 183 3.53 -4.58 0.25
N PHE A 184 3.94 -3.54 0.99
CA PHE A 184 3.51 -2.17 0.71
C PHE A 184 4.07 -1.64 -0.61
N LEU A 185 5.30 -2.00 -0.97
CA LEU A 185 5.90 -1.63 -2.26
C LEU A 185 5.04 -2.13 -3.42
N VAL A 186 4.66 -3.41 -3.41
CA VAL A 186 3.80 -4.00 -4.45
C VAL A 186 2.44 -3.31 -4.50
N GLN A 187 1.81 -3.07 -3.35
CA GLN A 187 0.52 -2.38 -3.28
C GLN A 187 0.59 -0.95 -3.82
N MET A 188 1.63 -0.19 -3.46
CA MET A 188 1.81 1.19 -3.91
C MET A 188 2.12 1.27 -5.40
N ILE A 189 2.95 0.37 -5.95
CA ILE A 189 3.21 0.31 -7.39
C ILE A 189 1.94 -0.08 -8.16
N THR A 190 1.20 -1.07 -7.68
CA THR A 190 -0.07 -1.50 -8.28
C THR A 190 -1.11 -0.38 -8.26
N SER A 191 -1.07 0.49 -7.24
CA SER A 191 -1.92 1.68 -7.22
C SER A 191 -1.58 2.70 -8.30
N GLY A 192 -0.37 2.66 -8.87
CA GLY A 192 0.10 3.58 -9.91
C GLY A 192 1.21 4.53 -9.47
N LEU A 193 1.78 4.35 -8.27
CA LEU A 193 2.97 5.10 -7.85
C LEU A 193 4.23 4.50 -8.47
N GLN A 194 5.02 5.34 -9.14
CA GLN A 194 6.32 4.91 -9.66
C GLN A 194 7.36 4.99 -8.54
N ILE A 195 7.71 3.85 -7.95
CA ILE A 195 8.71 3.77 -6.87
C ILE A 195 10.04 3.21 -7.39
N ILE A 196 10.03 2.30 -8.36
CA ILE A 196 11.24 1.67 -8.92
C ILE A 196 11.52 2.28 -10.30
N TYR A 197 12.75 2.73 -10.53
CA TYR A 197 13.15 3.47 -11.73
C TYR A 197 14.21 2.74 -12.56
N THR A 198 15.16 2.04 -11.94
CA THR A 198 16.31 1.45 -12.64
C THR A 198 16.27 -0.08 -12.60
N GLN A 199 16.99 -0.72 -13.53
CA GLN A 199 17.14 -2.18 -13.52
C GLN A 199 17.93 -2.69 -12.32
N ASP A 200 18.88 -1.90 -11.81
CA ASP A 200 19.64 -2.24 -10.60
C ASP A 200 18.72 -2.29 -9.37
N GLU A 201 17.76 -1.36 -9.26
CA GLU A 201 16.74 -1.38 -8.21
C GLU A 201 15.86 -2.64 -8.31
N VAL A 202 15.49 -3.06 -9.53
CA VAL A 202 14.73 -4.31 -9.75
C VAL A 202 15.54 -5.53 -9.30
N ALA A 203 16.81 -5.63 -9.69
CA ALA A 203 17.68 -6.73 -9.27
C ALA A 203 17.86 -6.77 -7.74
N PHE A 204 17.98 -5.60 -7.11
CA PHE A 204 18.07 -5.53 -5.66
C PHE A 204 16.80 -6.01 -4.96
N ILE A 205 15.61 -5.65 -5.46
CA ILE A 205 14.35 -6.13 -4.89
C ILE A 205 14.20 -7.65 -5.05
N GLN A 206 14.66 -8.21 -6.17
CA GLN A 206 14.72 -9.68 -6.34
C GLN A 206 15.63 -10.32 -5.28
N ASN A 207 16.76 -9.70 -4.98
CA ASN A 207 17.64 -10.15 -3.90
C ASN A 207 16.96 -10.07 -2.52
N LEU A 208 16.15 -9.04 -2.26
CA LEU A 208 15.36 -8.94 -1.02
C LEU A 208 14.30 -10.04 -0.91
N VAL A 209 13.61 -10.37 -2.01
CA VAL A 209 12.64 -11.49 -2.02
C VAL A 209 13.34 -12.81 -1.69
N TYR A 210 14.51 -13.07 -2.29
CA TYR A 210 15.30 -14.26 -1.96
C TYR A 210 15.81 -14.26 -0.51
N TYR A 211 16.23 -13.09 -0.01
CA TYR A 211 16.66 -12.90 1.37
C TYR A 211 15.55 -13.31 2.35
N VAL A 212 14.32 -12.86 2.08
CA VAL A 212 13.13 -13.16 2.86
C VAL A 212 12.70 -14.63 2.75
N GLU A 213 12.66 -15.19 1.53
CA GLU A 213 12.32 -16.59 1.27
C GLU A 213 13.25 -17.56 2.02
N ARG A 214 14.50 -17.19 2.23
CA ARG A 214 15.45 -18.06 2.92
C ARG A 214 15.53 -17.85 4.42
N ALA A 215 15.11 -16.68 4.90
CA ALA A 215 15.28 -16.29 6.29
C ALA A 215 14.12 -16.70 7.22
N TYR A 216 12.99 -17.21 6.70
CA TYR A 216 11.89 -17.71 7.56
C TYR A 216 12.29 -18.91 8.44
N ARG A 217 13.41 -19.58 8.12
CA ARG A 217 13.97 -20.69 8.91
C ARG A 217 14.99 -20.24 9.94
N THR A 218 15.36 -18.95 9.92
CA THR A 218 16.37 -18.37 10.80
C THR A 218 15.67 -17.64 11.95
N PRO A 219 16.04 -17.92 13.22
CA PRO A 219 15.48 -17.20 14.35
C PRO A 219 15.86 -15.70 14.27
N ASP A 220 14.92 -14.84 14.66
CA ASP A 220 14.93 -13.39 14.43
C ASP A 220 14.69 -12.64 15.77
N PHE A 221 15.04 -11.36 15.85
CA PHE A 221 14.77 -10.53 17.03
C PHE A 221 13.31 -10.04 17.14
N GLY A 222 12.51 -10.24 16.09
CA GLY A 222 11.09 -9.95 16.01
C GLY A 222 10.79 -8.45 16.01
N MET A 223 9.49 -8.12 16.03
CA MET A 223 9.03 -6.74 15.96
C MET A 223 9.61 -5.85 17.08
N TRP A 224 9.85 -6.41 18.25
CA TRP A 224 10.29 -5.64 19.41
C TRP A 224 11.80 -5.53 19.56
N GLU A 225 12.58 -6.05 18.60
CA GLU A 225 14.05 -6.03 18.64
C GLU A 225 14.65 -6.69 19.89
N ARG A 226 13.92 -7.63 20.50
CA ARG A 226 14.25 -8.22 21.81
C ARG A 226 14.67 -9.69 21.72
N GLY A 227 14.40 -10.37 20.60
CA GLY A 227 14.57 -11.82 20.51
C GLY A 227 13.57 -12.53 21.43
N SER A 228 14.06 -13.17 22.50
CA SER A 228 13.23 -13.80 23.51
C SER A 228 12.39 -12.81 24.32
N LYS A 229 11.26 -13.28 24.89
CA LYS A 229 10.42 -12.52 25.85
C LYS A 229 11.24 -11.94 27.02
N TYR A 230 12.38 -12.56 27.35
CA TYR A 230 13.27 -12.16 28.44
C TYR A 230 14.39 -11.18 28.03
N ASN A 231 14.47 -10.75 26.76
CA ASN A 231 15.49 -9.82 26.23
C ASN A 231 16.94 -10.23 26.60
N ASN A 232 17.23 -11.52 26.49
CA ASN A 232 18.53 -12.12 26.78
C ASN A 232 19.46 -12.18 25.54
N GLY A 233 19.05 -11.56 24.43
CA GLY A 233 19.81 -11.58 23.17
C GLY A 233 19.73 -12.89 22.37
N THR A 234 18.94 -13.88 22.79
CA THR A 234 18.72 -15.08 21.98
C THR A 234 17.62 -14.83 20.95
N PRO A 235 17.91 -14.98 19.64
CA PRO A 235 16.89 -14.85 18.60
C PRO A 235 15.90 -16.02 18.68
N GLU A 236 14.62 -15.76 18.44
CA GLU A 236 13.55 -16.76 18.47
C GLU A 236 12.74 -16.72 17.17
N ILE A 237 12.02 -17.80 16.85
CA ILE A 237 11.16 -17.81 15.67
C ILE A 237 9.88 -17.03 16.02
N HIS A 238 9.76 -15.80 15.53
CA HIS A 238 8.61 -14.94 15.81
C HIS A 238 7.41 -15.26 14.89
N ALA A 239 6.24 -15.40 15.49
CA ALA A 239 4.97 -15.57 14.75
C ALA A 239 4.66 -14.35 13.87
N SER A 240 5.12 -13.16 14.26
CA SER A 240 5.03 -11.95 13.42
C SER A 240 5.94 -11.99 12.21
N SER A 241 6.89 -12.92 12.11
CA SER A 241 7.66 -13.16 10.89
C SER A 241 7.00 -14.26 10.06
N ILE A 242 6.50 -15.33 10.70
CA ILE A 242 5.78 -16.42 10.02
C ILE A 242 4.45 -15.96 9.40
N GLY A 243 3.69 -15.09 10.08
CA GLY A 243 2.34 -14.69 9.69
C GLY A 243 2.25 -13.80 8.45
N TRP A 244 3.35 -13.21 7.98
CA TRP A 244 3.36 -12.48 6.70
C TRP A 244 3.68 -13.37 5.50
N PHE A 245 4.12 -14.62 5.73
CA PHE A 245 4.50 -15.57 4.68
C PHE A 245 3.41 -16.58 4.32
N ASN A 246 2.29 -16.59 5.03
CA ASN A 246 1.15 -17.49 4.82
C ASN A 246 -0.08 -16.67 4.45
#